data_AF-A0A519X2N1-F1
#
_entry.id   AF-A0A519X2N1-F1
#
_cell.length_a   1.000
_cell.length_b   1.000
_cell.length_c   1.000
_cell.angle_alpha   90.00
_cell.angle_beta   90.00
_cell.angle_gamma   90.00
#
_symmetry.space_group_name_H-M   'P 1'
#
loop_
_entity.id
_entity.type
_entity.pdbx_description
1 polymer ?
#
loop_
_entity_poly.entity_id
_entity_poly.type
_entity_poly.pdbx_seq_one_letter_code
_entity_poly.pdbx_strand_id
1 'polypeptide(L)'
;MKKIYFILMATAVFLTSAVNAQGVIAAWNYSTVSAQGTMATPLNATSQDSNLGVAEILRGGGLSVATINYGFASGVTGATDNTEADAITLGDYHLINLKASSGTLTVTKIISRIYRHANGPQKFRWAYSKNGTTFTNIGLEIDITGTTNSDIVREIDLSSDVNLANVPNNTTVT
;
A
#
# COMPACT_ATOMS: atom_id res chain seq x y z
N MET A 1 39.11 57.34 31.61
CA MET A 1 37.73 56.86 31.31
C MET A 1 37.81 55.92 30.12
N LYS A 2 37.69 54.60 30.33
CA LYS A 2 37.79 53.59 29.25
C LYS A 2 36.38 53.17 28.84
N LYS A 3 36.03 53.29 27.55
CA LYS A 3 34.73 52.86 27.01
C LYS A 3 34.78 51.37 26.70
N ILE A 4 33.91 50.59 27.34
CA ILE A 4 33.70 49.16 27.07
C ILE A 4 32.56 49.07 26.06
N TYR A 5 32.84 48.46 24.90
CA TYR A 5 31.82 48.15 23.90
C TYR A 5 31.36 46.70 24.10
N PHE A 6 30.08 46.53 24.43
CA PHE A 6 29.43 45.22 24.50
C PHE A 6 28.93 44.84 23.11
N ILE A 7 29.59 43.90 22.45
CA ILE A 7 29.11 43.33 21.18
C ILE A 7 28.11 42.24 21.52
N LEU A 8 26.83 42.49 21.25
CA LEU A 8 25.76 41.51 21.36
C LEU A 8 25.79 40.61 20.11
N MET A 9 26.41 39.43 20.21
CA MET A 9 26.38 38.43 19.15
C MET A 9 25.07 37.65 19.27
N ALA A 10 24.07 38.04 18.47
CA ALA A 10 22.81 37.32 18.36
C ALA A 10 23.01 36.06 17.50
N THR A 11 23.07 34.90 18.14
CA THR A 11 23.08 33.60 17.44
C THR A 11 21.66 33.30 16.95
N ALA A 12 21.44 33.41 15.64
CA ALA A 12 20.19 32.98 15.02
C ALA A 12 20.15 31.44 14.99
N VAL A 13 19.33 30.84 15.85
CA VAL A 13 19.00 29.42 15.77
C VAL A 13 17.97 29.25 14.65
N PHE A 14 18.41 28.80 13.48
CA PHE A 14 17.51 28.34 12.42
C PHE A 14 16.94 26.98 12.82
N LEU A 15 15.71 26.95 13.34
CA LEU A 15 14.93 25.72 13.37
C LEU A 15 14.52 25.41 11.92
N THR A 16 15.28 24.55 11.25
CA THR A 16 14.82 23.91 10.02
C THR A 16 13.79 22.86 10.42
N SER A 17 12.50 23.20 10.37
CA SER A 17 11.48 22.16 10.28
C SER A 17 11.67 21.46 8.93
N ALA A 18 12.23 20.26 8.95
CA ALA A 18 12.13 19.37 7.81
C ALA A 18 10.64 19.05 7.66
N VAL A 19 9.97 19.76 6.76
CA VAL A 19 8.69 19.31 6.23
C VAL A 19 9.05 18.05 5.45
N ASN A 20 8.85 16.88 6.06
CA ASN A 20 8.91 15.62 5.33
C ASN A 20 7.82 15.72 4.27
N ALA A 21 8.21 16.01 3.03
CA ALA A 21 7.34 15.85 1.89
C ALA A 21 6.82 14.40 1.95
N GLN A 22 5.50 14.22 1.88
CA GLN A 22 4.90 12.89 1.78
C GLN A 22 5.37 12.26 0.46
N GLY A 23 6.45 11.50 0.52
CA GLY A 23 6.99 10.74 -0.60
C GLY A 23 6.21 9.44 -0.81
N VAL A 24 6.34 8.86 -2.00
CA VAL A 24 5.85 7.51 -2.26
C VAL A 24 6.68 6.54 -1.43
N ILE A 25 6.06 5.91 -0.43
CA ILE A 25 6.76 4.98 0.46
C ILE A 25 6.98 3.61 -0.18
N ALA A 26 6.08 3.16 -1.05
CA ALA A 26 6.19 1.93 -1.83
C ALA A 26 5.35 2.05 -3.11
N ALA A 27 5.85 1.53 -4.23
CA ALA A 27 5.13 1.45 -5.49
C ALA A 27 5.57 0.27 -6.36
N TRP A 28 4.60 -0.28 -7.08
CA TRP A 28 4.78 -1.37 -8.03
C TRP A 28 4.53 -0.87 -9.46
N ASN A 29 5.61 -0.71 -10.22
CA ASN A 29 5.56 -0.41 -11.64
C ASN A 29 5.69 -1.71 -12.43
N TYR A 30 4.56 -2.28 -12.84
CA TYR A 30 4.55 -3.55 -13.54
C TYR A 30 5.24 -3.51 -14.91
N SER A 31 5.38 -2.33 -15.54
CA SER A 31 6.09 -2.19 -16.81
C SER A 31 7.59 -2.47 -16.74
N THR A 32 8.19 -2.36 -15.54
CA THR A 32 9.62 -2.60 -15.33
C THR A 32 9.93 -3.99 -14.80
N VAL A 33 8.91 -4.74 -14.35
CA VAL A 33 9.06 -6.09 -13.76
C VAL A 33 8.93 -7.17 -14.83
N SER A 34 7.86 -7.13 -15.63
CA SER A 34 7.76 -7.94 -16.85
C SER A 34 6.80 -7.28 -17.84
N ALA A 35 7.27 -7.09 -19.07
CA ALA A 35 6.43 -6.52 -20.13
C ALA A 35 5.29 -7.48 -20.55
N GLN A 36 5.44 -8.78 -20.27
CA GLN A 36 4.49 -9.84 -20.60
C GLN A 36 4.57 -10.98 -19.58
N GLY A 37 3.44 -11.65 -19.33
CA GLY A 37 3.42 -12.95 -18.66
C GLY A 37 2.91 -12.97 -17.21
N THR A 38 3.30 -14.02 -16.51
CA THR A 38 2.92 -14.30 -15.12
C THR A 38 3.88 -13.64 -14.13
N MET A 39 3.39 -13.07 -13.04
CA MET A 39 4.24 -12.55 -11.94
C MET A 39 4.18 -13.45 -10.72
N ALA A 40 5.36 -13.91 -10.27
CA ALA A 40 5.53 -14.71 -9.06
C ALA A 40 5.18 -13.91 -7.79
N THR A 41 4.99 -14.61 -6.68
CA THR A 41 4.66 -14.04 -5.37
C THR A 41 5.67 -14.55 -4.32
N PRO A 42 6.16 -13.71 -3.38
CA PRO A 42 5.95 -12.27 -3.29
C PRO A 42 6.60 -11.49 -4.44
N LEU A 43 6.06 -10.31 -4.74
CA LEU A 43 6.67 -9.33 -5.63
C LEU A 43 7.06 -8.09 -4.81
N ASN A 44 8.37 -7.84 -4.72
CA ASN A 44 8.89 -6.64 -4.06
C ASN A 44 8.49 -5.37 -4.83
N ALA A 45 8.33 -4.27 -4.09
CA ALA A 45 8.09 -2.96 -4.67
C ALA A 45 9.24 -2.56 -5.61
N THR A 46 8.89 -1.97 -6.74
CA THR A 46 9.87 -1.44 -7.71
C THR A 46 10.49 -0.12 -7.26
N SER A 47 9.80 0.58 -6.36
CA SER A 47 10.27 1.80 -5.70
C SER A 47 9.81 1.72 -4.25
N GLN A 48 10.73 1.97 -3.32
CA GLN A 48 10.44 1.97 -1.89
C GLN A 48 11.29 3.03 -1.19
N ASP A 49 10.75 3.59 -0.11
CA ASP A 49 11.52 4.42 0.81
C ASP A 49 12.61 3.59 1.48
N SER A 50 13.79 4.18 1.69
CA SER A 50 14.93 3.47 2.29
C SER A 50 14.66 3.03 3.75
N ASN A 51 13.67 3.62 4.40
CA ASN A 51 13.24 3.25 5.75
C ASN A 51 12.25 2.08 5.75
N LEU A 52 11.86 1.52 4.61
CA LEU A 52 11.12 0.26 4.55
C LEU A 52 12.07 -0.93 4.55
N GLY A 53 11.84 -1.86 5.46
CA GLY A 53 12.47 -3.18 5.49
C GLY A 53 11.66 -4.25 4.76
N VAL A 54 10.35 -4.04 4.62
CA VAL A 54 9.44 -4.89 3.85
C VAL A 54 8.52 -3.99 3.02
N ALA A 55 8.44 -4.27 1.72
CA ALA A 55 7.50 -3.68 0.78
C ALA A 55 7.22 -4.70 -0.34
N GLU A 56 6.22 -5.55 -0.13
CA GLU A 56 5.91 -6.64 -1.07
C GLU A 56 4.40 -6.76 -1.29
N ILE A 57 4.02 -7.26 -2.47
CA ILE A 57 2.65 -7.69 -2.76
C ILE A 57 2.62 -9.21 -2.94
N LEU A 58 1.62 -9.86 -2.34
CA LEU A 58 1.40 -11.29 -2.46
C LEU A 58 -0.05 -11.66 -2.75
N ARG A 59 -0.26 -12.92 -3.14
CA ARG A 59 -1.58 -13.53 -3.31
C ARG A 59 -1.94 -14.34 -2.07
N GLY A 60 -3.19 -14.27 -1.64
CA GLY A 60 -3.76 -15.22 -0.70
C GLY A 60 -3.89 -16.61 -1.32
N GLY A 61 -4.17 -17.62 -0.47
CA GLY A 61 -4.21 -19.02 -0.88
C GLY A 61 -5.30 -19.37 -1.90
N GLY A 62 -6.36 -18.57 -1.96
CA GLY A 62 -7.47 -18.69 -2.92
C GLY A 62 -7.16 -18.13 -4.31
N LEU A 63 -6.00 -17.48 -4.49
CA LEU A 63 -5.61 -16.90 -5.77
C LEU A 63 -4.46 -17.65 -6.44
N SER A 64 -4.62 -17.95 -7.72
CA SER A 64 -3.57 -18.45 -8.61
C SER A 64 -2.99 -17.35 -9.47
N VAL A 65 -1.80 -17.58 -10.02
CA VAL A 65 -1.17 -16.64 -10.95
C VAL A 65 -1.97 -16.63 -12.26
N ALA A 66 -2.36 -15.44 -12.72
CA ALA A 66 -2.92 -15.25 -14.06
C ALA A 66 -1.96 -14.44 -14.95
N THR A 67 -2.16 -14.57 -16.26
CA THR A 67 -1.34 -13.90 -17.27
C THR A 67 -2.01 -12.60 -17.69
N ILE A 68 -1.32 -11.48 -17.50
CA ILE A 68 -1.67 -10.20 -18.12
C ILE A 68 -0.39 -9.42 -18.41
N ASN A 69 -0.42 -8.57 -19.43
CA ASN A 69 0.67 -7.63 -19.63
C ASN A 69 0.57 -6.49 -18.62
N TYR A 70 1.69 -6.11 -18.02
CA TYR A 70 1.79 -4.93 -17.15
C TYR A 70 0.87 -4.98 -15.92
N GLY A 71 0.66 -6.16 -15.32
CA GLY A 71 -0.18 -6.28 -14.13
C GLY A 71 0.13 -7.49 -13.25
N PHE A 72 -0.16 -7.34 -11.96
CA PHE A 72 -0.14 -8.44 -10.99
C PHE A 72 -1.48 -9.17 -10.98
N ALA A 73 -1.75 -9.96 -12.01
CA ALA A 73 -3.06 -10.60 -12.20
C ALA A 73 -3.22 -11.91 -11.43
N SER A 74 -4.46 -12.20 -11.03
CA SER A 74 -4.83 -13.45 -10.39
C SER A 74 -6.07 -14.08 -11.04
N GLY A 75 -6.14 -15.40 -10.99
CA GLY A 75 -7.38 -16.16 -11.11
C GLY A 75 -7.76 -16.75 -9.75
N VAL A 76 -9.00 -17.17 -9.57
CA VAL A 76 -9.44 -17.87 -8.35
C VAL A 76 -9.13 -19.37 -8.43
N THR A 77 -8.78 -19.99 -7.31
CA THR A 77 -8.54 -21.44 -7.19
C THR A 77 -9.78 -22.12 -6.60
N GLY A 78 -10.71 -22.54 -7.46
CA GLY A 78 -11.88 -23.31 -7.02
C GLY A 78 -13.21 -22.67 -7.40
N ALA A 79 -14.23 -22.91 -6.58
CA ALA A 79 -15.56 -22.32 -6.80
C ALA A 79 -15.48 -20.79 -6.73
N THR A 80 -16.27 -20.11 -7.56
CA THR A 80 -16.37 -18.65 -7.57
C THR A 80 -17.41 -18.22 -6.53
N ASP A 81 -16.97 -17.50 -5.51
CA ASP A 81 -17.84 -17.08 -4.41
C ASP A 81 -18.55 -15.76 -4.66
N ASN A 82 -19.64 -15.53 -3.93
CA ASN A 82 -20.51 -14.37 -4.13
C ASN A 82 -20.52 -13.40 -2.92
N THR A 83 -19.70 -13.64 -1.88
CA THR A 83 -19.70 -12.80 -0.67
C THR A 83 -18.30 -12.45 -0.16
N GLU A 84 -18.20 -11.34 0.60
CA GLU A 84 -16.96 -10.91 1.28
C GLU A 84 -16.47 -11.96 2.30
N ALA A 85 -17.39 -12.61 3.02
CA ALA A 85 -17.06 -13.61 4.02
C ALA A 85 -16.43 -14.87 3.41
N ASP A 86 -16.92 -15.29 2.23
CA ASP A 86 -16.36 -16.42 1.50
C ASP A 86 -14.96 -16.08 0.98
N ALA A 87 -14.80 -14.88 0.38
CA ALA A 87 -13.51 -14.41 -0.11
C ALA A 87 -12.44 -14.36 1.00
N ILE A 88 -12.79 -13.93 2.22
CA ILE A 88 -11.90 -13.97 3.38
C ILE A 88 -11.55 -15.41 3.76
N THR A 89 -12.54 -16.29 3.82
CA THR A 89 -12.36 -17.69 4.26
C THR A 89 -11.49 -18.48 3.29
N LEU A 90 -11.64 -18.24 1.98
CA LEU A 90 -10.93 -18.96 0.93
C LEU A 90 -9.60 -18.31 0.57
N GLY A 91 -9.37 -17.07 1.02
CA GLY A 91 -8.11 -16.37 0.82
C GLY A 91 -8.02 -15.67 -0.54
N ASP A 92 -9.13 -15.14 -1.04
CA ASP A 92 -9.26 -14.41 -2.29
C ASP A 92 -8.87 -12.95 -2.14
N TYR A 93 -7.60 -12.71 -1.82
CA TYR A 93 -7.07 -11.37 -1.61
C TYR A 93 -5.68 -11.18 -2.21
N HIS A 94 -5.40 -9.95 -2.62
CA HIS A 94 -4.04 -9.46 -2.75
C HIS A 94 -3.64 -8.80 -1.44
N LEU A 95 -2.45 -9.12 -0.96
CA LEU A 95 -1.94 -8.68 0.32
C LEU A 95 -0.74 -7.76 0.09
N ILE A 96 -0.64 -6.64 0.78
CA ILE A 96 0.52 -5.74 0.70
C ILE A 96 1.15 -5.66 2.08
N ASN A 97 2.38 -6.15 2.22
CA ASN A 97 3.11 -6.02 3.48
C ASN A 97 4.03 -4.81 3.45
N LEU A 98 3.85 -3.91 4.42
CA LEU A 98 4.71 -2.76 4.68
C LEU A 98 5.27 -2.84 6.09
N LYS A 99 6.58 -2.70 6.24
CA LYS A 99 7.23 -2.64 7.55
C LYS A 99 8.43 -1.72 7.49
N ALA A 100 8.52 -0.79 8.44
CA ALA A 100 9.70 0.04 8.57
C ALA A 100 10.92 -0.81 9.01
N SER A 101 12.10 -0.55 8.44
CA SER A 101 13.37 -1.11 8.90
C SER A 101 13.81 -0.45 10.21
N SER A 102 13.55 0.85 10.35
CA SER A 102 13.84 1.65 11.54
C SER A 102 12.82 2.77 11.72
N GLY A 103 12.73 3.34 12.92
CA GLY A 103 11.78 4.41 13.22
C GLY A 103 10.32 3.96 13.16
N THR A 104 9.50 4.70 12.42
CA THR A 104 8.06 4.46 12.31
C THR A 104 7.57 4.57 10.86
N LEU A 105 6.55 3.79 10.53
CA LEU A 105 5.81 3.83 9.27
C LEU A 105 4.56 4.70 9.42
N THR A 106 4.31 5.58 8.47
CA THR A 106 3.06 6.33 8.34
C THR A 106 2.49 6.15 6.94
N VAL A 107 1.24 5.67 6.83
CA VAL A 107 0.53 5.49 5.56
C VAL A 107 -0.61 6.50 5.47
N THR A 108 -0.48 7.47 4.56
CA THR A 108 -1.47 8.55 4.41
C THR A 108 -2.33 8.41 3.17
N LYS A 109 -1.98 7.52 2.24
CA LYS A 109 -2.68 7.43 0.96
C LYS A 109 -2.47 6.08 0.30
N ILE A 110 -3.52 5.58 -0.35
CA ILE A 110 -3.44 4.47 -1.32
C ILE A 110 -3.82 5.02 -2.68
N ILE A 111 -2.99 4.79 -3.70
CA ILE A 111 -3.33 5.03 -5.10
C ILE A 111 -3.25 3.68 -5.81
N SER A 112 -4.36 3.24 -6.39
CA SER A 112 -4.46 1.94 -7.04
C SER A 112 -5.14 2.03 -8.40
N ARG A 113 -4.74 1.15 -9.31
CA ARG A 113 -5.47 0.84 -10.53
C ARG A 113 -5.88 -0.63 -10.47
N ILE A 114 -7.17 -0.89 -10.40
CA ILE A 114 -7.72 -2.24 -10.39
C ILE A 114 -8.26 -2.51 -11.78
N TYR A 115 -7.76 -3.57 -12.40
CA TYR A 115 -8.27 -4.08 -13.67
C TYR A 115 -9.04 -5.38 -13.40
N ARG A 116 -10.22 -5.49 -13.98
CA ARG A 116 -11.12 -6.63 -13.86
C ARG A 116 -11.37 -7.23 -15.23
N HIS A 117 -11.25 -8.56 -15.33
CA HIS A 117 -11.77 -9.34 -16.46
C HIS A 117 -13.28 -9.60 -16.32
N ALA A 118 -13.98 -9.85 -17.43
CA ALA A 118 -15.44 -10.07 -17.43
C ALA A 118 -15.92 -11.14 -16.41
N ASN A 119 -15.10 -12.16 -16.13
CA ASN A 119 -15.40 -13.24 -15.19
C ASN A 119 -14.81 -13.02 -13.78
N GLY A 120 -14.22 -11.86 -13.50
CA GLY A 120 -13.63 -11.54 -12.21
C GLY A 120 -14.65 -11.02 -11.18
N PRO A 121 -14.24 -10.81 -9.92
CA PRO A 121 -15.11 -10.22 -8.90
C PRO A 121 -15.53 -8.81 -9.29
N GLN A 122 -16.78 -8.44 -9.03
CA GLN A 122 -17.31 -7.09 -9.31
C GLN A 122 -17.03 -6.12 -8.16
N LYS A 123 -16.89 -6.65 -6.93
CA LYS A 123 -16.68 -5.86 -5.73
C LYS A 123 -15.29 -6.10 -5.18
N PHE A 124 -14.64 -5.02 -4.77
CA PHE A 124 -13.34 -5.03 -4.13
C PHE A 124 -13.38 -4.19 -2.86
N ARG A 125 -12.56 -4.55 -1.88
CA ARG A 125 -12.45 -3.80 -0.63
C ARG A 125 -10.98 -3.70 -0.22
N TRP A 126 -10.60 -2.52 0.24
CA TRP A 126 -9.35 -2.34 0.96
C TRP A 126 -9.61 -2.54 2.45
N ALA A 127 -8.71 -3.25 3.11
CA ALA A 127 -8.65 -3.37 4.56
C ALA A 127 -7.20 -3.34 4.99
N TYR A 128 -6.94 -3.06 6.26
CA TYR A 128 -5.60 -3.20 6.84
C TYR A 128 -5.61 -3.97 8.15
N SER A 129 -4.46 -4.55 8.50
CA SER A 129 -4.17 -5.16 9.78
C SER A 129 -2.78 -4.77 10.28
N LYS A 130 -2.64 -4.67 11.60
CA LYS A 130 -1.33 -4.51 12.28
C LYS A 130 -0.91 -5.79 13.03
N ASN A 131 -1.76 -6.80 13.03
CA ASN A 131 -1.56 -8.05 13.79
C ASN A 131 -1.76 -9.30 12.91
N GLY A 132 -2.04 -9.13 11.62
CA GLY A 132 -2.25 -10.20 10.65
C GLY A 132 -3.52 -11.05 10.87
N THR A 133 -4.40 -10.67 11.79
CA THR A 133 -5.58 -11.48 12.17
C THR A 133 -6.88 -10.67 12.19
N THR A 134 -6.84 -9.44 12.69
CA THR A 134 -7.98 -8.53 12.69
C THR A 134 -7.78 -7.49 11.60
N PHE A 135 -8.75 -7.37 10.71
CA PHE A 135 -8.73 -6.43 9.60
C PHE A 135 -9.75 -5.31 9.81
N THR A 136 -9.32 -4.08 9.58
CA THR A 136 -10.15 -2.88 9.59
C THR A 136 -10.42 -2.46 8.16
N ASN A 137 -11.70 -2.36 7.80
CA ASN A 137 -12.11 -1.95 6.47
C ASN A 137 -11.77 -0.48 6.21
N ILE A 138 -11.18 -0.21 5.05
CA ILE A 138 -10.85 1.12 4.58
C ILE A 138 -11.95 1.59 3.63
N GLY A 139 -12.70 2.61 4.05
CA GLY A 139 -13.75 3.21 3.23
C GLY A 139 -14.85 2.22 2.84
N LEU A 140 -15.49 2.51 1.70
CA LEU A 140 -16.58 1.70 1.13
C LEU A 140 -16.05 0.67 0.12
N GLU A 141 -16.87 -0.33 -0.19
CA GLU A 141 -16.62 -1.24 -1.31
C GLU A 141 -16.46 -0.46 -2.62
N ILE A 142 -15.52 -0.91 -3.44
CA ILE A 142 -15.34 -0.44 -4.82
C ILE A 142 -16.11 -1.39 -5.72
N ASP A 143 -17.08 -0.85 -6.44
CA ASP A 143 -17.88 -1.60 -7.41
C ASP A 143 -17.37 -1.36 -8.85
N ILE A 144 -17.14 -2.45 -9.58
CA ILE A 144 -16.72 -2.48 -10.98
C ILE A 144 -17.77 -3.28 -11.75
N THR A 145 -18.89 -2.60 -12.06
CA THR A 145 -20.13 -3.21 -12.59
C THR A 145 -20.11 -3.49 -14.09
N GLY A 146 -18.99 -3.23 -14.80
CA GLY A 146 -18.89 -3.46 -16.23
C GLY A 146 -19.05 -4.94 -16.59
N THR A 147 -19.80 -5.24 -17.64
CA THR A 147 -19.99 -6.60 -18.17
C THR A 147 -18.80 -7.08 -19.02
N THR A 148 -17.90 -6.16 -19.39
CA THR A 148 -16.66 -6.42 -20.12
C THR A 148 -15.44 -6.18 -19.23
N ASN A 149 -14.25 -6.45 -19.79
CA ASN A 149 -13.00 -6.02 -19.17
C ASN A 149 -13.06 -4.52 -18.86
N SER A 150 -12.77 -4.16 -17.61
CA SER A 150 -12.96 -2.81 -17.09
C SER A 150 -11.84 -2.49 -16.10
N ASP A 151 -11.46 -1.22 -15.99
CA ASP A 151 -10.50 -0.77 -15.01
C ASP A 151 -10.97 0.48 -14.28
N ILE A 152 -10.37 0.71 -13.12
CA ILE A 152 -10.69 1.84 -12.27
C ILE A 152 -9.44 2.32 -11.56
N VAL A 153 -9.26 3.64 -11.52
CA VAL A 153 -8.25 4.28 -10.68
C VAL A 153 -8.94 4.81 -9.43
N ARG A 154 -8.33 4.55 -8.27
CA ARG A 154 -8.83 4.97 -6.98
C ARG A 154 -7.70 5.54 -6.13
N GLU A 155 -7.97 6.70 -5.57
CA GLU A 155 -7.19 7.31 -4.51
C GLU A 155 -8.01 7.24 -3.22
N ILE A 156 -7.38 6.79 -2.15
CA ILE A 156 -7.98 6.74 -0.82
C ILE A 156 -7.07 7.54 0.12
N ASP A 157 -7.63 8.57 0.74
CA ASP A 157 -6.95 9.36 1.77
C ASP A 157 -7.07 8.67 3.12
N LEU A 158 -5.91 8.45 3.75
CA LEU A 158 -5.73 7.83 5.06
C LEU A 158 -5.02 8.78 6.03
N SER A 159 -4.80 10.04 5.65
CA SER A 159 -4.06 11.02 6.46
C SER A 159 -4.67 11.28 7.83
N SER A 160 -5.96 10.99 8.00
CA SER A 160 -6.68 11.08 9.28
C SER A 160 -6.75 9.77 10.07
N ASP A 161 -6.30 8.63 9.51
CA ASP A 161 -6.29 7.35 10.23
C ASP A 161 -5.10 7.28 11.19
N VAL A 162 -5.36 7.59 12.46
CA VAL A 162 -4.37 7.54 13.54
C VAL A 162 -3.76 6.16 13.75
N ASN A 163 -4.41 5.08 13.31
CA ASN A 163 -3.86 3.73 13.44
C ASN A 163 -2.77 3.43 12.42
N LEU A 164 -2.74 4.16 11.31
CA LEU A 164 -1.75 4.06 10.25
C LEU A 164 -0.69 5.16 10.34
N ALA A 165 -0.73 5.98 11.39
CA ALA A 165 0.30 6.97 11.72
C ALA A 165 1.28 6.42 12.76
N ASN A 166 2.58 6.70 12.56
CA ASN A 166 3.66 6.38 13.49
C ASN A 166 3.70 4.90 13.94
N VAL A 167 3.39 3.96 13.03
CA VAL A 167 3.42 2.53 13.30
C VAL A 167 4.87 2.09 13.58
N PRO A 168 5.17 1.44 14.73
CA PRO A 168 6.53 1.07 15.08
C PRO A 168 7.17 0.06 14.10
N ASN A 169 8.49 0.12 13.93
CA ASN A 169 9.24 -0.76 13.02
C ASN A 169 9.17 -2.27 13.33
N ASN A 170 8.68 -2.67 14.50
CA ASN A 170 8.45 -4.08 14.83
C ASN A 170 7.09 -4.60 14.31
N THR A 171 6.23 -3.73 13.79
CA THR A 171 4.87 -4.02 13.32
C THR A 171 4.81 -4.03 11.80
N THR A 172 4.25 -5.10 11.23
CA THR A 172 3.89 -5.13 9.80
C THR A 172 2.48 -4.58 9.64
N VAL A 173 2.31 -3.63 8.72
CA VAL A 173 1.00 -3.23 8.20
C VAL A 173 0.72 -4.08 6.97
N THR A 174 -0.43 -4.72 6.95
CA THR A 174 -0.86 -5.67 5.93
C THR A 174 -2.22 -5.29 5.38
#